data_AF-A0A7X8IDE5-F1
#
_entry.id   AF-A0A7X8IDE5-F1
#
_cell.length_a   1.000
_cell.length_b   1.000
_cell.length_c   1.000
_cell.angle_alpha   90.00
_cell.angle_beta   90.00
_cell.angle_gamma   90.00
#
_symmetry.space_group_name_H-M   'P 1'
#
loop_
_entity.id
_entity.type
_entity.pdbx_description
1 polymer ?
#
loop_
_entity_poly.entity_id
_entity_poly.type
_entity_poly.pdbx_seq_one_letter_code
_entity_poly.pdbx_strand_id
1 'polypeptide(L)'
;MKIVITGAKGAGKSSVGGHIGQLTGLKVMETDHLIEETFFQQHGQRKTCREIFTEFGSDFFRDLERQVAAACEQIDWRLVVCGGSTLLDPDSRRVLRNNAILVYLKADAETIWSRLIGIGLPPWLTGPDGRECLESDVTYLDEVIMPLSDIVVDATAKSPEEIAEEIYELLGRELAVRMTAANTFGDVVRVTTFGESHGPAIGAVLDGVRPGIEITEAEIQRELNRRRPGQSEVTTPRDEKDQVEILSGVFEGKTTGAPIAMVIFNRDHDSSKYEGIKELFRPGHADFTFYKKYGIRDYRGGGRSSGRETAGRVMGGAIARKLLAEKGIRIIAHSVEIAGIAATQCDYDVIETNPVRCADAEAARLMQQAILAAKEDNDSVGGVVKLEILGLPAGLGDPVFGKLDARLCSAMMTVGAVKGIEVGKGFALTRMRGSQSNDNMADGGFVSNNAGGIIGGISTGQPVELRIAVKPTSSIASPQTTIDLEGRTTPIETHGRHDPCIVPRIIPVLEAMAALVILDCLEIQSRIRPDA
;
A
#
# COMPACT_ATOMS: atom_id res chain seq x y z
N MET A 1 -13.60 7.46 -5.26
CA MET A 1 -14.27 7.33 -3.96
C MET A 1 -15.01 8.62 -3.65
N LYS A 2 -16.23 8.52 -3.12
CA LYS A 2 -17.08 9.66 -2.70
C LYS A 2 -17.38 9.65 -1.21
N ILE A 3 -17.84 10.76 -0.67
CA ILE A 3 -18.34 10.84 0.71
C ILE A 3 -19.85 11.06 0.61
N VAL A 4 -20.62 10.24 1.32
CA VAL A 4 -22.09 10.32 1.34
C VAL A 4 -22.53 10.73 2.73
N ILE A 5 -23.24 11.85 2.86
CA ILE A 5 -23.83 12.30 4.12
C ILE A 5 -25.33 11.98 4.12
N THR A 6 -25.79 11.34 5.18
CA THR A 6 -27.19 10.99 5.38
C THR A 6 -27.62 11.21 6.85
N GLY A 7 -28.90 11.03 7.14
CA GLY A 7 -29.53 11.41 8.40
C GLY A 7 -30.96 11.88 8.22
N ALA A 8 -31.75 11.91 9.30
CA ALA A 8 -33.13 12.36 9.25
C ALA A 8 -33.29 13.78 8.66
N LYS A 9 -34.47 14.08 8.10
CA LYS A 9 -34.77 15.44 7.64
C LYS A 9 -34.76 16.39 8.84
N GLY A 10 -33.94 17.45 8.79
CA GLY A 10 -33.69 18.33 9.93
C GLY A 10 -32.41 18.02 10.74
N ALA A 11 -31.67 16.94 10.41
CA ALA A 11 -30.41 16.60 11.07
C ALA A 11 -29.23 17.56 10.77
N GLY A 12 -29.40 18.54 9.86
CA GLY A 12 -28.36 19.53 9.52
C GLY A 12 -27.43 19.14 8.37
N LYS A 13 -27.76 18.09 7.62
CA LYS A 13 -26.93 17.51 6.54
C LYS A 13 -26.35 18.53 5.55
N SER A 14 -27.18 19.39 4.98
CA SER A 14 -26.73 20.35 3.95
C SER A 14 -25.81 21.44 4.53
N SER A 15 -26.08 21.90 5.76
CA SER A 15 -25.22 22.85 6.46
C SER A 15 -23.85 22.22 6.79
N VAL A 16 -23.85 21.04 7.41
CA VAL A 16 -22.64 20.26 7.72
C VAL A 16 -21.87 19.93 6.44
N GLY A 17 -22.57 19.54 5.37
CA GLY A 17 -21.99 19.26 4.07
C GLY A 17 -21.28 20.48 3.46
N GLY A 18 -21.86 21.68 3.61
CA GLY A 18 -21.23 22.93 3.21
C GLY A 18 -19.88 23.16 3.91
N HIS A 19 -19.81 22.99 5.23
CA HIS A 19 -18.57 23.16 6.00
C HIS A 19 -17.53 22.08 5.67
N ILE A 20 -17.94 20.81 5.52
CA ILE A 20 -17.02 19.74 5.08
C ILE A 20 -16.47 20.06 3.68
N GLY A 21 -17.29 20.58 2.78
CA GLY A 21 -16.85 21.03 1.45
C GLY A 21 -15.76 22.12 1.54
N GLN A 22 -15.88 23.05 2.47
CA GLN A 22 -14.86 24.08 2.72
C GLN A 22 -13.57 23.50 3.32
N LEU A 23 -13.68 22.61 4.32
CA LEU A 23 -12.53 21.98 4.98
C LEU A 23 -11.74 21.06 4.03
N THR A 24 -12.44 20.34 3.15
CA THR A 24 -11.85 19.32 2.26
C THR A 24 -11.54 19.82 0.86
N GLY A 25 -12.17 20.93 0.43
CA GLY A 25 -12.15 21.40 -0.96
C GLY A 25 -13.01 20.57 -1.93
N LEU A 26 -13.80 19.61 -1.44
CA LEU A 26 -14.65 18.76 -2.28
C LEU A 26 -15.88 19.52 -2.77
N LYS A 27 -16.29 19.23 -4.02
CA LYS A 27 -17.55 19.76 -4.56
C LYS A 27 -18.73 19.06 -3.89
N VAL A 28 -19.62 19.85 -3.29
CA VAL A 28 -20.87 19.38 -2.67
C VAL A 28 -21.96 19.19 -3.73
N MET A 29 -22.70 18.09 -3.62
CA MET A 29 -23.87 17.75 -4.44
C MET A 29 -25.02 17.37 -3.52
N GLU A 30 -26.10 18.12 -3.56
CA GLU A 30 -27.34 17.82 -2.83
C GLU A 30 -28.27 17.01 -3.74
N THR A 31 -28.69 15.82 -3.31
CA THR A 31 -29.59 14.98 -4.12
C THR A 31 -30.94 15.64 -4.35
N ASP A 32 -31.45 16.40 -3.37
CA ASP A 32 -32.72 17.13 -3.50
C ASP A 32 -32.67 18.12 -4.68
N HIS A 33 -31.55 18.84 -4.87
CA HIS A 33 -31.38 19.72 -6.03
C HIS A 33 -31.29 18.93 -7.34
N LEU A 34 -30.60 17.78 -7.35
CA LEU A 34 -30.54 16.91 -8.52
C LEU A 34 -31.91 16.34 -8.89
N ILE A 35 -32.79 16.06 -7.93
CA ILE A 35 -34.16 15.62 -8.16
C ILE A 35 -34.97 16.72 -8.84
N GLU A 36 -34.90 17.95 -8.33
CA GLU A 36 -35.59 19.11 -8.91
C GLU A 36 -35.09 19.42 -10.33
N GLU A 37 -33.78 19.31 -10.55
CA GLU A 37 -33.17 19.49 -11.87
C GLU A 37 -33.58 18.37 -12.85
N THR A 38 -33.56 17.11 -12.40
CA THR A 38 -34.00 15.96 -13.20
C THR A 38 -35.47 16.09 -13.58
N PHE A 39 -36.33 16.49 -12.63
CA PHE A 39 -37.74 16.75 -12.90
C PHE A 39 -37.92 17.87 -13.93
N PHE A 40 -37.19 18.99 -13.77
CA PHE A 40 -37.24 20.09 -14.72
C PHE A 40 -36.80 19.66 -16.13
N GLN A 41 -35.74 18.86 -16.24
CA GLN A 41 -35.28 18.34 -17.53
C GLN A 41 -36.30 17.41 -18.20
N GLN A 42 -37.02 16.61 -17.42
CA GLN A 42 -38.01 15.65 -17.94
C GLN A 42 -39.37 16.31 -18.27
N HIS A 43 -39.79 17.33 -17.51
CA HIS A 43 -41.14 17.89 -17.59
C HIS A 43 -41.21 19.36 -18.00
N GLY A 44 -40.07 20.04 -18.14
CA GLY A 44 -39.98 21.45 -18.56
C GLY A 44 -40.51 22.46 -17.53
N GLN A 45 -40.85 22.01 -16.32
CA GLN A 45 -41.39 22.85 -15.24
C GLN A 45 -40.53 22.70 -13.98
N ARG A 46 -40.21 23.82 -13.33
CA ARG A 46 -39.49 23.81 -12.07
C ARG A 46 -40.48 23.57 -10.93
N LYS A 47 -40.23 22.53 -10.15
CA LYS A 47 -40.95 22.20 -8.92
C LYS A 47 -39.95 21.80 -7.86
N THR A 48 -40.22 22.20 -6.63
CA THR A 48 -39.45 21.79 -5.45
C THR A 48 -39.72 20.33 -5.12
N CYS A 49 -38.83 19.66 -4.39
CA CYS A 49 -39.07 18.29 -3.92
C CYS A 49 -40.41 18.15 -3.16
N ARG A 50 -40.82 19.20 -2.42
CA ARG A 50 -42.11 19.23 -1.70
C ARG A 50 -43.31 19.24 -2.66
N GLU A 51 -43.24 20.05 -3.71
CA GLU A 51 -44.30 20.14 -4.72
C GLU A 51 -44.38 18.85 -5.52
N ILE A 52 -43.24 18.29 -5.94
CA ILE A 52 -43.18 17.01 -6.65
C ILE A 52 -43.84 15.91 -5.81
N PHE A 53 -43.47 15.79 -4.53
CA PHE A 53 -44.06 14.80 -3.64
C PHE A 53 -45.57 14.98 -3.43
N THR A 54 -46.03 16.23 -3.29
CA THR A 54 -47.44 16.54 -3.01
C THR A 54 -48.33 16.32 -4.24
N GLU A 55 -47.85 16.68 -5.43
CA GLU A 55 -48.65 16.64 -6.67
C GLU A 55 -48.58 15.29 -7.39
N PHE A 56 -47.43 14.62 -7.36
CA PHE A 56 -47.19 13.37 -8.10
C PHE A 56 -47.14 12.13 -7.20
N GLY A 57 -47.13 12.31 -5.88
CA GLY A 57 -47.14 11.23 -4.90
C GLY A 57 -45.77 10.62 -4.61
N SER A 58 -45.74 9.70 -3.64
CA SER A 58 -44.51 9.13 -3.10
C SER A 58 -43.78 8.20 -4.06
N ASP A 59 -44.52 7.41 -4.84
CA ASP A 59 -43.92 6.40 -5.72
C ASP A 59 -43.14 7.06 -6.85
N PHE A 60 -43.74 8.10 -7.45
CA PHE A 60 -43.08 8.92 -8.46
C PHE A 60 -41.82 9.62 -7.91
N PHE A 61 -41.90 10.19 -6.71
CA PHE A 61 -40.75 10.82 -6.07
C PHE A 61 -39.61 9.81 -5.80
N ARG A 62 -39.94 8.59 -5.33
CA ARG A 62 -38.96 7.53 -5.10
C ARG A 62 -38.29 7.05 -6.39
N ASP A 63 -39.02 7.03 -7.50
CA ASP A 63 -38.43 6.70 -8.80
C ASP A 63 -37.41 7.77 -9.26
N LEU A 64 -37.66 9.05 -8.98
CA LEU A 64 -36.68 10.12 -9.19
C LEU A 64 -35.48 10.01 -8.24
N GLU A 65 -35.71 9.68 -6.97
CA GLU A 65 -34.61 9.42 -6.01
C GLU A 65 -33.70 8.30 -6.53
N ARG A 66 -34.26 7.18 -7.03
CA ARG A 66 -33.47 6.06 -7.60
C ARG A 66 -32.67 6.50 -8.82
N GLN A 67 -33.23 7.31 -9.71
CA GLN A 67 -32.53 7.84 -10.88
C GLN A 67 -31.35 8.73 -10.47
N VAL A 68 -31.56 9.64 -9.53
CA VAL A 68 -30.51 10.53 -9.02
C VAL A 68 -29.43 9.75 -8.27
N ALA A 69 -29.81 8.76 -7.46
CA ALA A 69 -28.87 7.88 -6.78
C ALA A 69 -27.97 7.13 -7.78
N ALA A 70 -28.55 6.61 -8.87
CA ALA A 70 -27.80 5.97 -9.95
C ALA A 70 -26.88 6.96 -10.68
N ALA A 71 -27.32 8.19 -10.93
CA ALA A 71 -26.48 9.24 -11.52
C ALA A 71 -25.27 9.60 -10.62
N CYS A 72 -25.42 9.46 -9.30
CA CYS A 72 -24.36 9.68 -8.32
C CYS A 72 -23.41 8.49 -8.15
N GLU A 73 -23.66 7.33 -8.78
CA GLU A 73 -22.88 6.11 -8.56
C GLU A 73 -21.39 6.30 -8.93
N GLN A 74 -21.13 6.83 -10.11
CA GLN A 74 -19.78 6.93 -10.70
C GLN A 74 -19.11 8.29 -10.44
N ILE A 75 -19.66 9.10 -9.53
CA ILE A 75 -19.11 10.41 -9.22
C ILE A 75 -18.06 10.27 -8.13
N ASP A 76 -16.80 10.43 -8.48
CA ASP A 76 -15.68 10.42 -7.54
C ASP A 76 -15.32 11.83 -7.05
N TRP A 77 -14.66 11.91 -5.88
CA TRP A 77 -14.12 13.14 -5.30
C TRP A 77 -15.18 14.22 -5.07
N ARG A 78 -16.36 13.80 -4.60
CA ARG A 78 -17.45 14.69 -4.23
C ARG A 78 -18.08 14.30 -2.90
N LEU A 79 -18.74 15.31 -2.33
CA LEU A 79 -19.57 15.17 -1.16
C LEU A 79 -21.03 15.12 -1.59
N VAL A 80 -21.65 13.95 -1.49
CA VAL A 80 -23.05 13.73 -1.84
C VAL A 80 -23.90 13.81 -0.57
N VAL A 81 -24.76 14.81 -0.49
CA VAL A 81 -25.70 15.00 0.62
C VAL A 81 -27.05 14.45 0.20
N CYS A 82 -27.47 13.39 0.89
CA CYS A 82 -28.68 12.65 0.54
C CYS A 82 -29.93 13.22 1.22
N GLY A 83 -31.08 13.00 0.59
CA GLY A 83 -32.39 13.16 1.21
C GLY A 83 -32.57 12.24 2.43
N GLY A 84 -33.50 12.60 3.31
CA GLY A 84 -33.68 11.90 4.60
C GLY A 84 -34.09 10.44 4.48
N SER A 85 -34.70 10.04 3.37
CA SER A 85 -35.18 8.68 3.12
C SER A 85 -34.37 7.92 2.06
N THR A 86 -33.45 8.59 1.34
CA THR A 86 -32.85 8.06 0.12
C THR A 86 -32.13 6.72 0.33
N LEU A 87 -31.49 6.51 1.49
CA LEU A 87 -30.77 5.26 1.79
C LEU A 87 -31.63 4.16 2.43
N LEU A 88 -32.91 4.44 2.72
CA LEU A 88 -33.84 3.39 3.15
C LEU A 88 -34.20 2.47 1.97
N ASP A 89 -34.25 3.02 0.76
CA ASP A 89 -34.42 2.26 -0.48
C ASP A 89 -33.17 1.40 -0.80
N PRO A 90 -33.30 0.06 -0.92
CA PRO A 90 -32.15 -0.82 -1.14
C PRO A 90 -31.36 -0.54 -2.41
N ASP A 91 -32.02 -0.15 -3.50
CA ASP A 91 -31.36 0.09 -4.80
C ASP A 91 -30.55 1.38 -4.78
N SER A 92 -31.15 2.46 -4.27
CA SER A 92 -30.48 3.74 -4.04
C SER A 92 -29.30 3.59 -3.10
N ARG A 93 -29.48 2.84 -2.00
CA ARG A 93 -28.41 2.53 -1.04
C ARG A 93 -27.26 1.78 -1.70
N ARG A 94 -27.53 0.79 -2.55
CA ARG A 94 -26.49 -0.01 -3.21
C ARG A 94 -25.57 0.85 -4.08
N VAL A 95 -26.13 1.72 -4.92
CA VAL A 95 -25.35 2.56 -5.84
C VAL A 95 -24.62 3.71 -5.11
N LEU A 96 -25.23 4.27 -4.06
CA LEU A 96 -24.61 5.33 -3.27
C LEU A 96 -23.49 4.81 -2.36
N ARG A 97 -23.59 3.58 -1.83
CA ARG A 97 -22.52 2.98 -1.02
C ARG A 97 -21.31 2.52 -1.83
N ASN A 98 -21.49 2.24 -3.12
CA ASN A 98 -20.39 1.77 -3.95
C ASN A 98 -19.22 2.78 -3.94
N ASN A 99 -18.02 2.32 -3.57
CA ASN A 99 -16.82 3.14 -3.44
C ASN A 99 -17.03 4.46 -2.65
N ALA A 100 -17.75 4.40 -1.52
CA ALA A 100 -18.08 5.57 -0.71
C ALA A 100 -17.75 5.40 0.78
N ILE A 101 -17.46 6.52 1.46
CA ILE A 101 -17.51 6.61 2.93
C ILE A 101 -18.89 7.15 3.30
N LEU A 102 -19.66 6.39 4.06
CA LEU A 102 -20.99 6.75 4.50
C LEU A 102 -20.96 7.40 5.90
N VAL A 103 -21.41 8.64 5.97
CA VAL A 103 -21.50 9.45 7.19
C VAL A 103 -22.96 9.59 7.59
N TYR A 104 -23.31 9.17 8.80
CA TYR A 104 -24.64 9.33 9.38
C TYR A 104 -24.66 10.40 10.46
N LEU A 105 -25.49 11.42 10.25
CA LEU A 105 -25.81 12.43 11.25
C LEU A 105 -27.00 11.97 12.08
N LYS A 106 -26.72 11.55 13.30
CA LYS A 106 -27.72 11.19 14.30
C LYS A 106 -28.16 12.45 15.03
N ALA A 107 -29.46 12.62 15.27
CA ALA A 107 -29.98 13.66 16.15
C ALA A 107 -31.26 13.13 16.81
N ASP A 108 -31.52 13.55 18.06
CA ASP A 108 -32.76 13.16 18.72
C ASP A 108 -34.00 13.79 18.05
N ALA A 109 -35.14 13.13 18.23
CA ALA A 109 -36.40 13.55 17.62
C ALA A 109 -36.87 14.92 18.12
N GLU A 110 -36.56 15.29 19.36
CA GLU A 110 -36.93 16.59 19.95
C GLU A 110 -36.20 17.75 19.24
N THR A 111 -34.91 17.58 19.00
CA THR A 111 -34.06 18.52 18.28
C THR A 111 -34.49 18.62 16.83
N ILE A 112 -34.75 17.48 16.18
CA ILE A 112 -35.24 17.47 14.79
C ILE A 112 -36.59 18.17 14.71
N TRP A 113 -37.53 17.88 15.62
CA TRP A 113 -38.85 18.51 15.66
C TRP A 113 -38.75 20.03 15.79
N SER A 114 -37.93 20.50 16.73
CA SER A 114 -37.69 21.92 16.96
C SER A 114 -37.13 22.62 15.72
N ARG A 115 -36.17 21.98 15.02
CA ARG A 115 -35.61 22.49 13.77
C ARG A 115 -36.66 22.52 12.64
N LEU A 116 -37.48 21.48 12.52
CA LEU A 116 -38.53 21.37 11.50
C LEU A 116 -39.64 22.40 11.68
N ILE A 117 -40.05 22.73 12.91
CA ILE A 117 -41.02 23.82 13.16
C ILE A 117 -40.52 25.14 12.59
N GLY A 118 -39.23 25.45 12.77
CA GLY A 118 -38.63 26.70 12.30
C GLY A 118 -38.58 26.84 10.77
N ILE A 119 -38.49 25.72 10.03
CA ILE A 119 -38.35 25.70 8.56
C ILE A 119 -39.62 25.22 7.83
N GLY A 120 -40.62 24.76 8.56
CA GLY A 120 -41.88 24.22 8.06
C GLY A 120 -41.93 22.69 8.05
N LEU A 121 -43.01 22.14 8.63
CA LEU A 121 -43.21 20.69 8.71
C LEU A 121 -43.40 20.06 7.31
N PRO A 122 -42.78 18.89 7.05
CA PRO A 122 -43.05 18.08 5.88
C PRO A 122 -44.51 17.65 5.79
N PRO A 123 -45.08 17.42 4.57
CA PRO A 123 -46.49 17.08 4.40
C PRO A 123 -46.99 15.87 5.20
N TRP A 124 -46.13 14.89 5.49
CA TRP A 124 -46.50 13.69 6.25
C TRP A 124 -46.45 13.87 7.77
N LEU A 125 -45.96 15.03 8.27
CA LEU A 125 -45.86 15.35 9.70
C LEU A 125 -46.83 16.48 10.13
N THR A 126 -47.73 16.93 9.26
CA THR A 126 -48.67 18.03 9.56
C THR A 126 -49.93 17.60 10.32
N GLY A 127 -50.16 16.29 10.46
CA GLY A 127 -51.30 15.73 11.21
C GLY A 127 -51.15 15.85 12.74
N PRO A 128 -52.22 15.53 13.51
CA PRO A 128 -52.20 15.58 14.97
C PRO A 128 -51.13 14.66 15.59
N ASP A 129 -50.80 13.56 14.93
CA ASP A 129 -49.82 12.57 15.39
C ASP A 129 -48.41 12.81 14.81
N GLY A 130 -48.18 13.96 14.16
CA GLY A 130 -46.94 14.25 13.42
C GLY A 130 -45.65 14.12 14.24
N ARG A 131 -45.70 14.41 15.54
CA ARG A 131 -44.55 14.26 16.44
C ARG A 131 -44.20 12.79 16.69
N GLU A 132 -45.21 11.96 16.97
CA GLU A 132 -45.04 10.52 17.19
C GLU A 132 -44.57 9.82 15.90
N CYS A 133 -45.07 10.26 14.75
CA CYS A 133 -44.57 9.83 13.44
C CYS A 133 -43.08 10.17 13.26
N LEU A 134 -42.64 11.38 13.62
CA LEU A 134 -41.22 11.75 13.53
C LEU A 134 -40.36 10.88 14.46
N GLU A 135 -40.80 10.66 15.69
CA GLU A 135 -40.08 9.81 16.66
C GLU A 135 -39.90 8.38 16.10
N SER A 136 -40.93 7.83 15.48
CA SER A 136 -40.89 6.54 14.80
C SER A 136 -39.94 6.54 13.59
N ASP A 137 -40.02 7.57 12.74
CA ASP A 137 -39.17 7.73 11.55
C ASP A 137 -37.68 7.82 11.92
N VAL A 138 -37.35 8.60 12.95
CA VAL A 138 -35.97 8.77 13.44
C VAL A 138 -35.45 7.46 14.02
N THR A 139 -36.28 6.76 14.81
CA THR A 139 -35.92 5.45 15.38
C THR A 139 -35.64 4.44 14.27
N TYR A 140 -36.51 4.35 13.27
CA TYR A 140 -36.33 3.44 12.14
C TYR A 140 -35.08 3.77 11.31
N LEU A 141 -34.81 5.06 11.07
CA LEU A 141 -33.58 5.49 10.38
C LEU A 141 -32.33 5.10 11.15
N ASP A 142 -32.32 5.31 12.47
CA ASP A 142 -31.23 4.91 13.35
C ASP A 142 -30.99 3.40 13.28
N GLU A 143 -32.04 2.59 13.37
CA GLU A 143 -31.93 1.12 13.32
C GLU A 143 -31.40 0.61 11.98
N VAL A 144 -31.79 1.24 10.87
CA VAL A 144 -31.46 0.78 9.52
C VAL A 144 -30.12 1.32 9.02
N ILE A 145 -29.82 2.60 9.27
CA ILE A 145 -28.70 3.29 8.62
C ILE A 145 -27.46 3.33 9.50
N MET A 146 -27.62 3.45 10.82
CA MET A 146 -26.48 3.55 11.74
C MET A 146 -25.55 2.31 11.64
N PRO A 147 -26.04 1.05 11.62
CA PRO A 147 -25.17 -0.13 11.48
C PRO A 147 -24.49 -0.23 10.11
N LEU A 148 -25.00 0.51 9.11
CA LEU A 148 -24.46 0.54 7.77
C LEU A 148 -23.50 1.70 7.56
N SER A 149 -23.33 2.62 8.52
CA SER A 149 -22.50 3.81 8.31
C SER A 149 -21.06 3.57 8.74
N ASP A 150 -20.13 4.15 7.98
CA ASP A 150 -18.70 4.09 8.31
C ASP A 150 -18.37 5.10 9.43
N ILE A 151 -19.06 6.24 9.45
CA ILE A 151 -18.92 7.29 10.45
C ILE A 151 -20.31 7.64 10.97
N VAL A 152 -20.48 7.72 12.29
CA VAL A 152 -21.70 8.17 12.96
C VAL A 152 -21.36 9.33 13.89
N VAL A 153 -22.02 10.48 13.73
CA VAL A 153 -21.82 11.65 14.58
C VAL A 153 -23.16 12.12 15.15
N ASP A 154 -23.18 12.39 16.45
CA ASP A 154 -24.32 12.99 17.14
C ASP A 154 -24.34 14.51 16.92
N ALA A 155 -25.36 14.98 16.23
CA ALA A 155 -25.61 16.35 15.80
C ALA A 155 -26.62 17.09 16.70
N THR A 156 -27.01 16.51 17.84
CA THR A 156 -28.07 17.05 18.73
C THR A 156 -27.70 18.42 19.32
N ALA A 157 -26.52 18.54 19.93
CA ALA A 157 -26.12 19.71 20.71
C ALA A 157 -24.88 20.44 20.15
N LYS A 158 -24.54 20.20 18.89
CA LYS A 158 -23.35 20.76 18.23
C LYS A 158 -23.72 21.70 17.09
N SER A 159 -22.88 22.71 16.84
CA SER A 159 -23.00 23.57 15.65
C SER A 159 -22.62 22.79 14.38
N PRO A 160 -23.13 23.17 13.19
CA PRO A 160 -22.72 22.55 11.94
C PRO A 160 -21.20 22.55 11.69
N GLU A 161 -20.51 23.59 12.14
CA GLU A 161 -19.05 23.71 12.09
C GLU A 161 -18.36 22.66 12.97
N GLU A 162 -18.79 22.53 14.23
CA GLU A 162 -18.22 21.54 15.18
C GLU A 162 -18.43 20.11 14.67
N ILE A 163 -19.61 19.82 14.12
CA ILE A 163 -19.92 18.51 13.51
C ILE A 163 -19.02 18.26 12.30
N ALA A 164 -18.80 19.27 11.46
CA ALA A 164 -17.96 19.14 10.27
C ALA A 164 -16.48 18.90 10.61
N GLU A 165 -15.95 19.55 11.64
CA GLU A 165 -14.59 19.33 12.13
C GLU A 165 -14.42 17.90 12.67
N GLU A 166 -15.37 17.40 13.46
CA GLU A 166 -15.35 16.02 13.95
C GLU A 166 -15.41 15.00 12.80
N ILE A 167 -16.29 15.22 11.82
CA ILE A 167 -16.37 14.36 10.63
C ILE A 167 -15.06 14.41 9.84
N TYR A 168 -14.44 15.58 9.70
CA TYR A 168 -13.15 15.73 9.01
C TYR A 168 -12.05 14.88 9.66
N GLU A 169 -11.97 14.88 10.99
CA GLU A 169 -11.02 14.03 11.72
C GLU A 169 -11.31 12.54 11.52
N LEU A 170 -12.58 12.13 11.63
CA LEU A 170 -13.02 10.74 11.46
C LEU A 170 -12.81 10.25 10.02
N LEU A 171 -13.02 11.10 9.01
CA LEU A 171 -12.69 10.82 7.62
C LEU A 171 -11.20 10.50 7.45
N GLY A 172 -10.31 11.24 8.12
CA GLY A 172 -8.88 10.94 8.12
C GLY A 172 -8.56 9.53 8.65
N ARG A 173 -9.25 9.10 9.71
CA ARG A 173 -9.11 7.75 10.28
C ARG A 173 -9.63 6.67 9.33
N GLU A 174 -10.81 6.86 8.76
CA GLU A 174 -11.40 5.90 7.82
C GLU A 174 -10.58 5.79 6.53
N LEU A 175 -10.06 6.90 6.02
CA LEU A 175 -9.13 6.90 4.89
C LEU A 175 -7.86 6.10 5.21
N ALA A 176 -7.32 6.24 6.43
CA ALA A 176 -6.13 5.49 6.84
C ALA A 176 -6.40 3.97 6.94
N VAL A 177 -7.60 3.55 7.33
CA VAL A 177 -8.02 2.15 7.37
C VAL A 177 -8.29 1.59 5.97
N ARG A 178 -8.88 2.40 5.09
CA ARG A 178 -9.24 2.02 3.71
C ARG A 178 -8.08 2.08 2.72
N MET A 179 -6.98 2.74 3.06
CA MET A 179 -5.71 2.51 2.38
C MET A 179 -5.38 1.02 2.54
N THR A 180 -5.41 0.28 1.44
CA THR A 180 -4.93 -1.11 1.34
C THR A 180 -3.76 -1.30 2.29
N ALA A 181 -3.90 -2.24 3.23
CA ALA A 181 -3.04 -2.34 4.40
C ALA A 181 -1.57 -2.23 3.98
N ALA A 182 -0.93 -1.08 4.26
CA ALA A 182 0.38 -0.72 3.69
C ALA A 182 1.53 -1.65 4.14
N ASN A 183 1.22 -2.59 5.03
CA ASN A 183 2.06 -3.67 5.48
C ASN A 183 1.80 -5.01 4.78
N THR A 184 0.86 -5.07 3.83
CA THR A 184 0.46 -6.27 3.08
C THR A 184 0.76 -6.09 1.60
N PHE A 185 1.39 -7.08 0.99
CA PHE A 185 1.77 -7.10 -0.41
C PHE A 185 1.24 -8.35 -1.11
N GLY A 186 0.65 -8.20 -2.30
CA GLY A 186 0.07 -9.28 -3.12
C GLY A 186 -1.46 -9.28 -3.13
N ASP A 187 -2.06 -9.99 -4.09
CA ASP A 187 -3.51 -10.10 -4.27
C ASP A 187 -4.05 -11.45 -3.78
N VAL A 188 -3.46 -12.55 -4.25
CA VAL A 188 -3.78 -13.92 -3.86
C VAL A 188 -2.80 -14.40 -2.81
N VAL A 189 -1.51 -14.37 -3.15
CA VAL A 189 -0.43 -14.73 -2.24
C VAL A 189 0.00 -13.46 -1.54
N ARG A 190 -0.46 -13.33 -0.29
CA ARG A 190 -0.36 -12.07 0.45
C ARG A 190 0.62 -12.24 1.59
N VAL A 191 1.65 -11.40 1.62
CA VAL A 191 2.57 -11.30 2.76
C VAL A 191 2.26 -10.04 3.54
N THR A 192 1.95 -10.20 4.83
CA THR A 192 1.76 -9.11 5.78
C THR A 192 2.93 -9.09 6.77
N THR A 193 3.70 -8.00 6.82
CA THR A 193 4.83 -7.89 7.78
C THR A 193 4.41 -7.15 9.06
N PHE A 194 5.06 -7.46 10.17
CA PHE A 194 4.85 -6.79 11.46
C PHE A 194 6.15 -6.63 12.28
N GLY A 195 6.09 -5.73 13.26
CA GLY A 195 7.16 -5.49 14.23
C GLY A 195 8.13 -4.36 13.86
N GLU A 196 8.85 -3.92 14.88
CA GLU A 196 9.83 -2.83 14.83
C GLU A 196 11.24 -3.37 15.14
N SER A 197 12.26 -2.66 14.65
CA SER A 197 13.65 -3.11 14.82
C SER A 197 14.11 -3.29 16.26
N HIS A 198 13.57 -2.50 17.19
CA HIS A 198 13.85 -2.57 18.64
C HIS A 198 12.60 -3.00 19.43
N GLY A 199 11.59 -3.55 18.75
CA GLY A 199 10.47 -4.23 19.39
C GLY A 199 10.88 -5.62 19.90
N PRO A 200 9.97 -6.35 20.56
CA PRO A 200 10.24 -7.71 21.06
C PRO A 200 10.46 -8.72 19.92
N ALA A 201 9.85 -8.50 18.77
CA ALA A 201 9.94 -9.37 17.61
C ALA A 201 9.61 -8.62 16.31
N ILE A 202 10.00 -9.23 15.20
CA ILE A 202 9.50 -8.95 13.86
C ILE A 202 8.94 -10.23 13.26
N GLY A 203 8.10 -10.12 12.25
CA GLY A 203 7.57 -11.31 11.60
C GLY A 203 6.76 -11.03 10.34
N ALA A 204 6.19 -12.10 9.81
CA ALA A 204 5.32 -12.07 8.65
C ALA A 204 4.21 -13.11 8.76
N VAL A 205 3.07 -12.79 8.18
CA VAL A 205 2.00 -13.74 7.89
C VAL A 205 1.93 -13.90 6.38
N LEU A 206 2.14 -15.12 5.88
CA LEU A 206 1.97 -15.48 4.48
C LEU A 206 0.64 -16.21 4.30
N ASP A 207 -0.24 -15.63 3.50
CA ASP A 207 -1.56 -16.17 3.17
C ASP A 207 -1.66 -16.53 1.68
N GLY A 208 -2.63 -17.40 1.33
CA GLY A 208 -2.88 -17.83 -0.04
C GLY A 208 -2.04 -19.00 -0.53
N VAL A 209 -1.26 -19.65 0.36
CA VAL A 209 -0.49 -20.86 0.04
C VAL A 209 -1.40 -22.09 0.13
N ARG A 210 -1.40 -22.94 -0.90
CA ARG A 210 -2.24 -24.16 -0.98
C ARG A 210 -1.87 -25.18 0.11
N PRO A 211 -2.79 -26.04 0.58
CA PRO A 211 -2.46 -27.13 1.49
C PRO A 211 -1.60 -28.21 0.82
N GLY A 212 -0.85 -28.96 1.63
CA GLY A 212 -0.10 -30.15 1.21
C GLY A 212 1.33 -29.91 0.71
N ILE A 213 1.81 -28.67 0.75
CA ILE A 213 3.19 -28.30 0.35
C ILE A 213 4.13 -28.58 1.53
N GLU A 214 5.21 -29.31 1.30
CA GLU A 214 6.23 -29.55 2.33
C GLU A 214 7.03 -28.28 2.58
N ILE A 215 7.13 -27.85 3.84
CA ILE A 215 7.88 -26.65 4.24
C ILE A 215 8.58 -26.90 5.58
N THR A 216 9.84 -26.46 5.66
CA THR A 216 10.62 -26.49 6.91
C THR A 216 11.19 -25.13 7.25
N GLU A 217 11.37 -24.85 8.55
CA GLU A 217 12.07 -23.66 9.04
C GLU A 217 13.49 -23.56 8.47
N ALA A 218 14.17 -24.70 8.27
CA ALA A 218 15.52 -24.75 7.76
C ALA A 218 15.64 -24.18 6.33
N GLU A 219 14.61 -24.32 5.49
CA GLU A 219 14.60 -23.73 4.15
C GLU A 219 14.49 -22.21 4.22
N ILE A 220 13.61 -21.69 5.08
CA ILE A 220 13.43 -20.25 5.30
C ILE A 220 14.68 -19.63 5.93
N GLN A 221 15.28 -20.33 6.89
CA GLN A 221 16.48 -19.89 7.58
C GLN A 221 17.67 -19.70 6.63
N ARG A 222 17.81 -20.50 5.57
CA ARG A 222 18.88 -20.31 4.57
C ARG A 222 18.79 -18.94 3.90
N GLU A 223 17.60 -18.52 3.51
CA GLU A 223 17.39 -17.22 2.87
C GLU A 223 17.55 -16.06 3.87
N LEU A 224 17.06 -16.23 5.10
CA LEU A 224 17.29 -15.26 6.17
C LEU A 224 18.78 -15.10 6.48
N ASN A 225 19.54 -16.20 6.48
CA ASN A 225 20.98 -16.17 6.66
C ASN A 225 21.63 -15.36 5.55
N ARG A 226 21.29 -15.57 4.26
CA ARG A 226 21.82 -14.78 3.13
C ARG A 226 21.60 -13.27 3.29
N ARG A 227 20.49 -12.85 3.92
CA ARG A 227 20.14 -11.44 4.20
C ARG A 227 20.87 -10.85 5.43
N ARG A 228 21.26 -11.70 6.37
CA ARG A 228 21.75 -11.31 7.70
C ARG A 228 22.98 -10.39 7.62
N PRO A 229 23.10 -9.37 8.50
CA PRO A 229 24.35 -8.63 8.63
C PRO A 229 25.51 -9.51 9.13
N GLY A 230 26.74 -8.99 9.08
CA GLY A 230 27.89 -9.58 9.77
C GLY A 230 28.50 -10.81 9.09
N GLN A 231 28.15 -11.07 7.83
CA GLN A 231 28.72 -12.19 7.07
C GLN A 231 30.15 -11.92 6.57
N SER A 232 30.54 -10.65 6.48
CA SER A 232 31.79 -10.22 5.87
C SER A 232 32.20 -8.82 6.33
N GLU A 233 33.46 -8.45 6.08
CA GLU A 233 34.04 -7.14 6.45
C GLU A 233 33.36 -5.93 5.78
N VAL A 234 32.64 -6.18 4.67
CA VAL A 234 31.88 -5.17 3.90
C VAL A 234 30.46 -4.94 4.43
N THR A 235 30.03 -5.70 5.44
CA THR A 235 28.75 -5.52 6.13
C THR A 235 28.97 -5.17 7.61
N THR A 236 27.93 -4.65 8.26
CA THR A 236 27.95 -4.32 9.68
C THR A 236 28.21 -5.56 10.53
N PRO A 237 29.10 -5.54 11.54
CA PRO A 237 29.47 -6.71 12.35
C PRO A 237 28.44 -7.03 13.45
N ARG A 238 27.14 -6.92 13.18
CA ARG A 238 26.07 -7.37 14.09
C ARG A 238 25.76 -8.84 13.78
N ASP A 239 25.76 -9.70 14.79
CA ASP A 239 25.42 -11.12 14.65
C ASP A 239 24.00 -11.39 15.20
N GLU A 240 23.00 -10.93 14.48
CA GLU A 240 21.59 -11.19 14.79
C GLU A 240 21.22 -12.57 14.24
N LYS A 241 21.15 -13.61 15.09
CA LYS A 241 20.94 -15.00 14.61
C LYS A 241 19.73 -15.22 13.70
N ASP A 242 18.75 -14.31 13.73
CA ASP A 242 17.56 -14.28 12.87
C ASP A 242 16.87 -15.64 12.80
N GLN A 243 16.71 -16.28 13.96
CA GLN A 243 16.08 -17.59 14.07
C GLN A 243 14.58 -17.44 13.85
N VAL A 244 14.08 -18.03 12.77
CA VAL A 244 12.66 -18.06 12.44
C VAL A 244 11.94 -19.16 13.22
N GLU A 245 10.75 -18.85 13.70
CA GLU A 245 9.81 -19.81 14.27
C GLU A 245 8.49 -19.75 13.48
N ILE A 246 7.98 -20.91 13.03
CA ILE A 246 6.66 -21.02 12.39
C ILE A 246 5.60 -21.24 13.48
N LEU A 247 4.63 -20.34 13.57
CA LEU A 247 3.60 -20.33 14.61
C LEU A 247 2.28 -20.95 14.15
N SER A 248 1.98 -20.95 12.85
CA SER A 248 0.71 -21.44 12.29
C SER A 248 0.86 -21.89 10.84
N GLY A 249 -0.20 -22.46 10.27
CA GLY A 249 -0.29 -22.74 8.84
C GLY A 249 0.44 -24.00 8.38
N VAL A 250 1.26 -24.62 9.24
CA VAL A 250 2.00 -25.87 8.97
C VAL A 250 1.63 -26.93 10.02
N PHE A 251 1.34 -28.15 9.56
CA PHE A 251 1.08 -29.32 10.39
C PHE A 251 1.80 -30.54 9.77
N GLU A 252 2.53 -31.30 10.59
CA GLU A 252 3.33 -32.45 10.13
C GLU A 252 4.27 -32.13 8.94
N GLY A 253 4.88 -30.93 8.98
CA GLY A 253 5.81 -30.46 7.93
C GLY A 253 5.13 -30.04 6.62
N LYS A 254 3.79 -29.97 6.58
CA LYS A 254 3.02 -29.58 5.39
C LYS A 254 2.14 -28.37 5.63
N THR A 255 1.97 -27.54 4.62
CA THR A 255 1.01 -26.43 4.67
C THR A 255 -0.41 -26.95 4.83
N THR A 256 -1.22 -26.21 5.57
CA THR A 256 -2.62 -26.55 5.85
C THR A 256 -3.61 -25.81 4.98
N GLY A 257 -3.14 -24.84 4.18
CA GLY A 257 -3.99 -23.89 3.45
C GLY A 257 -4.41 -22.68 4.29
N ALA A 258 -4.20 -22.73 5.62
CA ALA A 258 -4.39 -21.59 6.51
C ALA A 258 -3.15 -20.66 6.50
N PRO A 259 -3.27 -19.41 6.99
CA PRO A 259 -2.16 -18.48 7.03
C PRO A 259 -0.95 -19.01 7.80
N ILE A 260 0.24 -18.82 7.22
CA ILE A 260 1.53 -19.22 7.79
C ILE A 260 2.13 -18.02 8.52
N ALA A 261 1.99 -17.99 9.84
CA ALA A 261 2.62 -16.97 10.68
C ALA A 261 4.05 -17.37 11.05
N MET A 262 4.98 -16.43 10.90
CA MET A 262 6.40 -16.61 11.17
C MET A 262 6.94 -15.44 11.98
N VAL A 263 7.84 -15.73 12.93
CA VAL A 263 8.39 -14.72 13.83
C VAL A 263 9.91 -14.87 14.01
N ILE A 264 10.60 -13.76 14.21
CA ILE A 264 11.96 -13.69 14.74
C ILE A 264 11.93 -12.84 16.01
N PHE A 265 12.39 -13.39 17.13
CA PHE A 265 12.52 -12.65 18.39
C PHE A 265 13.81 -11.84 18.44
N ASN A 266 13.71 -10.56 18.81
CA ASN A 266 14.86 -9.67 18.95
C ASN A 266 15.50 -9.84 20.34
N ARG A 267 16.52 -10.70 20.46
CA ARG A 267 17.10 -11.08 21.76
C ARG A 267 18.22 -10.16 22.26
N ASP A 268 18.87 -9.38 21.39
CA ASP A 268 20.08 -8.60 21.72
C ASP A 268 20.07 -7.18 21.09
N HIS A 269 19.19 -6.27 21.55
CA HIS A 269 19.19 -4.88 21.07
C HIS A 269 19.61 -3.89 22.17
N ASP A 270 20.67 -3.12 21.90
CA ASP A 270 21.13 -2.03 22.76
C ASP A 270 20.63 -0.68 22.20
N SER A 271 19.53 -0.19 22.77
CA SER A 271 18.91 1.08 22.36
C SER A 271 19.69 2.32 22.79
N SER A 272 20.64 2.20 23.75
CA SER A 272 21.33 3.35 24.36
C SER A 272 22.10 4.20 23.34
N LYS A 273 22.60 3.56 22.27
CA LYS A 273 23.34 4.20 21.17
C LYS A 273 22.51 5.20 20.36
N TYR A 274 21.18 5.17 20.47
CA TYR A 274 20.29 6.06 19.75
C TYR A 274 19.78 7.24 20.58
N GLU A 275 20.07 7.30 21.88
CA GLU A 275 19.53 8.34 22.76
C GLU A 275 20.05 9.73 22.37
N GLY A 276 21.31 9.84 21.94
CA GLY A 276 21.92 11.09 21.49
C GLY A 276 21.32 11.68 20.20
N ILE A 277 20.47 10.94 19.48
CA ILE A 277 19.83 11.40 18.24
C ILE A 277 18.29 11.41 18.32
N LYS A 278 17.75 11.28 19.54
CA LYS A 278 16.31 11.21 19.81
C LYS A 278 15.53 12.43 19.35
N GLU A 279 16.16 13.60 19.35
CA GLU A 279 15.54 14.85 18.93
C GLU A 279 16.00 15.29 17.53
N LEU A 280 16.82 14.48 16.86
CA LEU A 280 17.43 14.81 15.56
C LEU A 280 16.86 13.96 14.43
N PHE A 281 16.68 14.56 13.26
CA PHE A 281 16.33 13.83 12.04
C PHE A 281 17.61 13.41 11.29
N ARG A 282 17.87 12.13 11.05
CA ARG A 282 19.08 11.74 10.31
C ARG A 282 18.92 12.02 8.81
N PRO A 283 19.90 12.67 8.16
CA PRO A 283 19.88 12.84 6.71
C PRO A 283 19.75 11.50 5.98
N GLY A 284 18.89 11.46 4.96
CA GLY A 284 18.65 10.26 4.15
C GLY A 284 17.83 9.14 4.82
N HIS A 285 17.43 9.29 6.09
CA HIS A 285 16.53 8.39 6.80
C HIS A 285 15.07 8.89 6.77
N ALA A 286 14.17 8.04 7.25
CA ALA A 286 12.74 8.33 7.31
C ALA A 286 12.31 9.09 8.57
N ASP A 287 13.25 9.56 9.40
CA ASP A 287 12.94 10.15 10.72
C ASP A 287 11.97 11.33 10.61
N PHE A 288 12.28 12.30 9.74
CA PHE A 288 11.46 13.49 9.52
C PHE A 288 10.10 13.15 8.92
N THR A 289 10.08 12.29 7.90
CA THR A 289 8.85 11.95 7.19
C THR A 289 7.89 11.13 8.06
N PHE A 290 8.41 10.20 8.88
CA PHE A 290 7.60 9.46 9.85
C PHE A 290 7.06 10.39 10.94
N TYR A 291 7.88 11.30 11.47
CA TYR A 291 7.41 12.26 12.45
C TYR A 291 6.31 13.18 11.89
N LYS A 292 6.49 13.71 10.67
CA LYS A 292 5.46 14.53 10.02
C LYS A 292 4.19 13.74 9.69
N LYS A 293 4.30 12.46 9.35
CA LYS A 293 3.15 11.61 9.03
C LYS A 293 2.36 11.18 10.27
N TYR A 294 3.04 10.83 11.36
CA TYR A 294 2.41 10.17 12.52
C TYR A 294 2.41 11.03 13.79
N GLY A 295 3.08 12.18 13.81
CA GLY A 295 3.30 12.99 15.01
C GLY A 295 4.29 12.37 16.01
N ILE A 296 4.69 11.11 15.79
CA ILE A 296 5.63 10.36 16.61
C ILE A 296 6.56 9.55 15.70
N ARG A 297 7.77 9.28 16.17
CA ARG A 297 8.71 8.37 15.52
C ARG A 297 9.41 7.50 16.55
N ASP A 298 9.66 6.25 16.20
CA ASP A 298 10.60 5.42 16.96
C ASP A 298 12.03 5.71 16.47
N TYR A 299 12.74 6.52 17.24
CA TYR A 299 14.13 6.90 16.94
C TYR A 299 15.12 5.74 17.09
N ARG A 300 14.72 4.64 17.76
CA ARG A 300 15.57 3.48 18.00
C ARG A 300 15.69 2.66 16.73
N GLY A 301 16.84 2.75 16.07
CA GLY A 301 17.13 2.00 14.84
C GLY A 301 16.17 2.22 13.67
N GLY A 302 15.40 3.31 13.68
CA GLY A 302 14.41 3.65 12.65
C GLY A 302 13.07 2.92 12.74
N GLY A 303 12.79 2.20 13.84
CA GLY A 303 11.49 1.54 14.06
C GLY A 303 11.05 0.69 12.88
N ARG A 304 9.85 0.98 12.35
CA ARG A 304 9.25 0.28 11.21
C ARG A 304 9.91 0.57 9.85
N SER A 305 10.61 1.70 9.70
CA SER A 305 11.34 2.05 8.46
C SER A 305 12.68 1.32 8.32
N SER A 306 13.10 0.59 9.35
CA SER A 306 14.36 -0.13 9.39
C SER A 306 14.41 -1.26 8.35
N GLY A 307 15.59 -1.49 7.78
CA GLY A 307 15.84 -2.67 6.94
C GLY A 307 15.63 -4.00 7.68
N ARG A 308 15.46 -3.99 9.00
CA ARG A 308 15.04 -5.15 9.79
C ARG A 308 13.70 -5.73 9.33
N GLU A 309 12.77 -4.88 8.89
CA GLU A 309 11.45 -5.28 8.36
C GLU A 309 11.56 -6.25 7.18
N THR A 310 12.62 -6.12 6.36
CA THR A 310 12.83 -6.98 5.18
C THR A 310 13.00 -8.45 5.51
N ALA A 311 13.32 -8.82 6.76
CA ALA A 311 13.34 -10.23 7.15
C ALA A 311 11.95 -10.88 7.00
N GLY A 312 10.86 -10.17 7.31
CA GLY A 312 9.50 -10.66 7.07
C GLY A 312 9.20 -10.89 5.59
N ARG A 313 9.74 -10.03 4.71
CA ARG A 313 9.63 -10.22 3.26
C ARG A 313 10.39 -11.45 2.78
N VAL A 314 11.60 -11.67 3.31
CA VAL A 314 12.42 -12.85 3.01
C VAL A 314 11.77 -14.14 3.51
N MET A 315 11.08 -14.11 4.66
CA MET A 315 10.31 -15.27 5.14
C MET A 315 9.27 -15.74 4.13
N GLY A 316 8.41 -14.81 3.67
CA GLY A 316 7.39 -15.13 2.66
C GLY A 316 7.99 -15.48 1.30
N GLY A 317 9.03 -14.73 0.89
CA GLY A 317 9.72 -14.96 -0.37
C GLY A 317 10.48 -16.28 -0.45
N ALA A 318 10.98 -16.82 0.67
CA ALA A 318 11.63 -18.12 0.70
C ALA A 318 10.67 -19.26 0.31
N ILE A 319 9.44 -19.20 0.84
CA ILE A 319 8.37 -20.14 0.49
C ILE A 319 7.99 -19.95 -0.98
N ALA A 320 7.81 -18.70 -1.43
CA ALA A 320 7.48 -18.43 -2.82
C ALA A 320 8.56 -18.94 -3.79
N ARG A 321 9.82 -18.70 -3.46
CA ARG A 321 10.98 -19.13 -4.27
C ARG A 321 11.06 -20.64 -4.39
N LYS A 322 10.79 -21.38 -3.31
CA LYS A 322 10.72 -22.86 -3.34
C LYS A 322 9.66 -23.34 -4.34
N LEU A 323 8.44 -22.80 -4.25
CA LEU A 323 7.33 -23.17 -5.13
C LEU A 323 7.59 -22.85 -6.60
N LEU A 324 8.29 -21.74 -6.86
CA LEU A 324 8.71 -21.36 -8.21
C LEU A 324 9.81 -22.27 -8.75
N ALA A 325 10.77 -22.66 -7.91
CA ALA A 325 11.84 -23.58 -8.30
C ALA A 325 11.30 -24.95 -8.71
N GLU A 326 10.27 -25.46 -8.03
CA GLU A 326 9.56 -26.70 -8.39
C GLU A 326 8.87 -26.61 -9.77
N LYS A 327 8.57 -25.38 -10.23
CA LYS A 327 8.03 -25.09 -11.57
C LYS A 327 9.11 -24.78 -12.61
N GLY A 328 10.39 -24.95 -12.27
CA GLY A 328 11.51 -24.65 -13.15
C GLY A 328 11.83 -23.17 -13.30
N ILE A 329 11.24 -22.30 -12.47
CA ILE A 329 11.49 -20.86 -12.48
C ILE A 329 12.65 -20.55 -11.54
N ARG A 330 13.70 -19.90 -12.06
CA ARG A 330 14.89 -19.52 -11.29
C ARG A 330 15.00 -18.00 -11.19
N ILE A 331 15.15 -17.50 -9.96
CA ILE A 331 15.37 -16.08 -9.67
C ILE A 331 16.79 -15.90 -9.16
N ILE A 332 17.52 -14.99 -9.80
CA ILE A 332 18.93 -14.69 -9.55
C ILE A 332 19.09 -13.19 -9.41
N ALA A 333 19.73 -12.72 -8.36
CA ALA A 333 20.23 -11.35 -8.31
C ALA A 333 21.70 -11.29 -7.89
N HIS A 334 22.42 -10.32 -8.46
CA HIS A 334 23.83 -10.08 -8.14
C HIS A 334 24.18 -8.61 -8.36
N SER A 335 25.22 -8.14 -7.66
CA SER A 335 25.76 -6.81 -7.93
C SER A 335 26.40 -6.79 -9.32
N VAL A 336 26.19 -5.67 -10.03
CA VAL A 336 26.82 -5.38 -11.32
C VAL A 336 27.59 -4.08 -11.31
N GLU A 337 27.40 -3.25 -10.29
CA GLU A 337 28.20 -2.06 -10.06
C GLU A 337 28.20 -1.71 -8.57
N ILE A 338 29.35 -1.38 -7.99
CA ILE A 338 29.46 -0.77 -6.66
C ILE A 338 30.55 0.30 -6.71
N ALA A 339 30.29 1.47 -6.13
CA ALA A 339 31.23 2.60 -6.13
C ALA A 339 31.74 2.98 -7.54
N GLY A 340 30.90 2.83 -8.58
CA GLY A 340 31.26 3.11 -9.97
C GLY A 340 32.11 2.03 -10.66
N ILE A 341 32.45 0.95 -9.95
CA ILE A 341 33.20 -0.19 -10.52
C ILE A 341 32.17 -1.16 -11.10
N ALA A 342 32.13 -1.26 -12.43
CA ALA A 342 31.19 -2.12 -13.14
C ALA A 342 31.76 -3.53 -13.40
N ALA A 343 30.91 -4.54 -13.28
CA ALA A 343 31.19 -5.90 -13.72
C ALA A 343 31.23 -5.96 -15.26
N THR A 344 32.14 -6.78 -15.79
CA THR A 344 32.30 -6.98 -17.24
C THR A 344 32.07 -8.44 -17.65
N GLN A 345 32.09 -9.35 -16.69
CA GLN A 345 31.85 -10.78 -16.86
C GLN A 345 30.64 -11.23 -16.04
N CYS A 346 30.15 -12.43 -16.31
CA CYS A 346 29.05 -13.01 -15.56
C CYS A 346 29.24 -14.54 -15.46
N ASP A 347 29.63 -14.98 -14.27
CA ASP A 347 29.65 -16.35 -13.81
C ASP A 347 28.75 -16.44 -12.57
N TYR A 348 27.67 -17.21 -12.66
CA TYR A 348 26.72 -17.34 -11.55
C TYR A 348 27.29 -18.12 -10.37
N ASP A 349 28.28 -18.97 -10.58
CA ASP A 349 28.81 -19.85 -9.55
C ASP A 349 29.63 -19.09 -8.50
N VAL A 350 30.15 -17.91 -8.84
CA VAL A 350 30.94 -17.08 -7.93
C VAL A 350 30.11 -16.12 -7.09
N ILE A 351 28.81 -15.95 -7.35
CA ILE A 351 27.96 -14.96 -6.66
C ILE A 351 27.99 -15.15 -5.15
N GLU A 352 27.78 -16.37 -4.65
CA GLU A 352 27.74 -16.61 -3.19
C GLU A 352 29.14 -16.86 -2.60
N THR A 353 30.20 -16.86 -3.41
CA THR A 353 31.58 -17.10 -2.95
C THR A 353 32.35 -15.82 -2.63
N ASN A 354 31.76 -14.65 -2.88
CA ASN A 354 32.38 -13.36 -2.62
C ASN A 354 31.46 -12.43 -1.81
N PRO A 355 32.03 -11.52 -1.01
CA PRO A 355 31.26 -10.76 -0.03
C PRO A 355 30.37 -9.66 -0.62
N VAL A 356 30.57 -9.30 -1.89
CA VAL A 356 29.77 -8.28 -2.59
C VAL A 356 28.69 -8.87 -3.49
N ARG A 357 28.61 -10.21 -3.57
CA ARG A 357 27.66 -10.96 -4.40
C ARG A 357 27.68 -10.54 -5.87
N CYS A 358 28.88 -10.33 -6.43
CA CYS A 358 29.07 -10.01 -7.84
C CYS A 358 29.33 -11.30 -8.63
N ALA A 359 28.83 -11.38 -9.87
CA ALA A 359 29.08 -12.51 -10.78
C ALA A 359 30.41 -12.37 -11.55
N ASP A 360 31.25 -11.39 -11.21
CA ASP A 360 32.57 -11.15 -11.82
C ASP A 360 33.59 -11.10 -10.69
N ALA A 361 34.44 -12.12 -10.58
CA ALA A 361 35.35 -12.29 -9.45
C ALA A 361 36.40 -11.16 -9.35
N GLU A 362 36.85 -10.61 -10.48
CA GLU A 362 37.83 -9.52 -10.47
C GLU A 362 37.15 -8.19 -10.12
N ALA A 363 35.98 -7.92 -10.71
CA ALA A 363 35.20 -6.75 -10.31
C ALA A 363 34.80 -6.84 -8.83
N ALA A 364 34.45 -8.03 -8.32
CA ALA A 364 34.13 -8.26 -6.91
C ALA A 364 35.26 -7.82 -5.98
N ARG A 365 36.51 -8.19 -6.32
CA ARG A 365 37.71 -7.81 -5.56
C ARG A 365 37.89 -6.29 -5.53
N LEU A 366 37.73 -5.63 -6.68
CA LEU A 366 37.84 -4.17 -6.80
C LEU A 366 36.71 -3.44 -6.06
N MET A 367 35.48 -3.90 -6.20
CA MET A 367 34.32 -3.39 -5.45
C MET A 367 34.53 -3.52 -3.95
N GLN A 368 35.03 -4.67 -3.47
CA GLN A 368 35.35 -4.87 -2.06
C GLN A 368 36.39 -3.87 -1.55
N GLN A 369 37.46 -3.63 -2.32
CA GLN A 369 38.48 -2.63 -1.97
C GLN A 369 37.88 -1.22 -1.87
N ALA A 370 37.02 -0.83 -2.81
CA ALA A 370 36.35 0.47 -2.78
C ALA A 370 35.40 0.63 -1.59
N ILE A 371 34.68 -0.43 -1.20
CA ILE A 371 33.82 -0.41 0.00
C ILE A 371 34.67 -0.22 1.27
N LEU A 372 35.82 -0.89 1.37
CA LEU A 372 36.72 -0.75 2.51
C LEU A 372 37.36 0.64 2.57
N ALA A 373 37.75 1.21 1.42
CA ALA A 373 38.24 2.58 1.36
C ALA A 373 37.17 3.58 1.83
N ALA A 374 35.93 3.47 1.35
CA ALA A 374 34.83 4.33 1.81
C ALA A 374 34.59 4.21 3.33
N LYS A 375 34.73 3.01 3.89
CA LYS A 375 34.62 2.76 5.33
C LYS A 375 35.74 3.46 6.11
N GLU A 376 36.98 3.41 5.63
CA GLU A 376 38.13 4.12 6.21
C GLU A 376 37.92 5.64 6.17
N ASP A 377 37.28 6.14 5.11
CA ASP A 377 36.89 7.54 4.93
C ASP A 377 35.65 7.93 5.76
N ASN A 378 35.14 7.04 6.62
CA ASN A 378 33.92 7.24 7.41
C ASN A 378 32.65 7.51 6.58
N ASP A 379 32.64 7.05 5.33
CA ASP A 379 31.58 7.24 4.33
C ASP A 379 30.98 5.90 3.87
N SER A 380 30.14 5.92 2.83
CA SER A 380 29.48 4.75 2.26
C SER A 380 29.29 4.88 0.75
N VAL A 381 29.03 3.74 0.10
CA VAL A 381 28.86 3.66 -1.36
C VAL A 381 27.58 2.92 -1.74
N GLY A 382 26.99 3.35 -2.85
CA GLY A 382 25.84 2.70 -3.48
C GLY A 382 26.26 1.75 -4.60
N GLY A 383 25.29 1.31 -5.39
CA GLY A 383 25.54 0.44 -6.52
C GLY A 383 24.30 0.05 -7.31
N VAL A 384 24.49 -0.88 -8.24
CA VAL A 384 23.43 -1.42 -9.10
C VAL A 384 23.40 -2.94 -8.94
N VAL A 385 22.18 -3.48 -8.75
CA VAL A 385 21.89 -4.91 -8.75
C VAL A 385 21.22 -5.28 -10.06
N LYS A 386 21.64 -6.39 -10.67
CA LYS A 386 20.87 -7.04 -11.74
C LYS A 386 20.01 -8.14 -11.13
N LEU A 387 18.74 -8.20 -11.50
CA LEU A 387 17.82 -9.27 -11.17
C LEU A 387 17.34 -9.93 -12.45
N GLU A 388 17.39 -11.26 -12.49
CA GLU A 388 16.97 -12.09 -13.62
C GLU A 388 15.98 -13.15 -13.16
N ILE A 389 14.90 -13.32 -13.93
CA ILE A 389 13.89 -14.37 -13.73
C ILE A 389 13.88 -15.23 -14.98
N LEU A 390 14.35 -16.46 -14.82
CA LEU A 390 14.53 -17.45 -15.88
C LEU A 390 13.43 -18.51 -15.80
N GLY A 391 13.08 -19.09 -16.96
CA GLY A 391 12.08 -20.18 -17.02
C GLY A 391 10.63 -19.72 -16.87
N LEU A 392 10.38 -18.41 -16.92
CA LEU A 392 9.03 -17.87 -16.83
C LEU A 392 8.23 -18.20 -18.10
N PRO A 393 6.99 -18.73 -18.01
CA PRO A 393 6.17 -18.94 -19.20
C PRO A 393 5.76 -17.60 -19.82
N ALA A 394 5.44 -17.61 -21.12
CA ALA A 394 4.79 -16.47 -21.77
C ALA A 394 3.34 -16.32 -21.28
N GLY A 395 2.86 -15.08 -21.15
CA GLY A 395 1.48 -14.79 -20.79
C GLY A 395 1.21 -14.45 -19.32
N LEU A 396 2.25 -14.19 -18.52
CA LEU A 396 2.13 -13.80 -17.12
C LEU A 396 2.07 -12.26 -16.95
N GLY A 397 1.09 -11.77 -16.18
CA GLY A 397 0.86 -10.34 -15.93
C GLY A 397 -0.47 -9.86 -16.51
N ASP A 398 -0.88 -8.64 -16.16
CA ASP A 398 -2.15 -8.06 -16.61
C ASP A 398 -1.93 -6.83 -17.50
N PRO A 399 -2.92 -6.42 -18.31
CA PRO A 399 -2.86 -5.14 -18.99
C PRO A 399 -3.09 -3.95 -18.03
N VAL A 400 -2.89 -2.74 -18.56
CA VAL A 400 -3.21 -1.45 -17.90
C VAL A 400 -2.49 -1.24 -16.57
N PHE A 401 -3.10 -1.56 -15.42
CA PHE A 401 -2.58 -1.26 -14.08
C PHE A 401 -1.94 -2.47 -13.37
N GLY A 402 -2.23 -3.69 -13.79
CA GLY A 402 -1.67 -4.92 -13.21
C GLY A 402 -0.47 -5.47 -13.96
N LYS A 403 0.20 -4.64 -14.77
CA LYS A 403 1.33 -5.04 -15.60
C LYS A 403 2.46 -5.66 -14.79
N LEU A 404 3.07 -6.71 -15.32
CA LEU A 404 4.12 -7.47 -14.64
C LEU A 404 5.33 -6.58 -14.32
N ASP A 405 5.77 -5.75 -15.27
CA ASP A 405 6.83 -4.78 -15.06
C ASP A 405 6.46 -3.77 -13.97
N ALA A 406 5.23 -3.27 -13.94
CA ALA A 406 4.75 -2.37 -12.89
C ALA A 406 4.71 -3.05 -11.51
N ARG A 407 4.22 -4.29 -11.41
CA ARG A 407 4.21 -5.08 -10.16
C ARG A 407 5.64 -5.32 -9.66
N LEU A 408 6.55 -5.75 -10.52
CA LEU A 408 7.96 -5.96 -10.19
C LEU A 408 8.64 -4.65 -9.79
N CYS A 409 8.45 -3.58 -10.55
CA CYS A 409 9.03 -2.27 -10.24
C CYS A 409 8.52 -1.75 -8.90
N SER A 410 7.22 -1.86 -8.63
CA SER A 410 6.63 -1.50 -7.34
C SER A 410 7.28 -2.29 -6.20
N ALA A 411 7.36 -3.62 -6.36
CA ALA A 411 7.96 -4.51 -5.37
C ALA A 411 9.41 -4.12 -5.04
N MET A 412 10.24 -3.89 -6.06
CA MET A 412 11.63 -3.46 -5.86
C MET A 412 11.73 -2.06 -5.25
N MET A 413 10.88 -1.12 -5.67
CA MET A 413 10.90 0.26 -5.16
C MET A 413 10.46 0.35 -3.68
N THR A 414 9.69 -0.61 -3.19
CA THR A 414 9.34 -0.69 -1.76
C THR A 414 10.51 -1.11 -0.87
N VAL A 415 11.63 -1.59 -1.44
CA VAL A 415 12.83 -1.97 -0.68
C VAL A 415 13.62 -0.70 -0.33
N GLY A 416 14.02 -0.60 0.93
CA GLY A 416 14.79 0.55 1.42
C GLY A 416 16.02 0.84 0.57
N ALA A 417 16.30 2.13 0.35
CA ALA A 417 17.42 2.66 -0.45
C ALA A 417 17.36 2.42 -1.98
N VAL A 418 16.38 1.70 -2.51
CA VAL A 418 16.15 1.67 -3.96
C VAL A 418 15.64 3.03 -4.45
N LYS A 419 16.26 3.56 -5.50
CA LYS A 419 15.94 4.89 -6.06
C LYS A 419 15.64 4.91 -7.56
N GLY A 420 15.90 3.83 -8.28
CA GLY A 420 15.64 3.72 -9.71
C GLY A 420 15.62 2.28 -10.16
N ILE A 421 14.81 1.99 -11.18
CA ILE A 421 14.64 0.65 -11.74
C ILE A 421 14.58 0.77 -13.25
N GLU A 422 15.29 -0.12 -13.93
CA GLU A 422 15.25 -0.31 -15.38
C GLU A 422 14.72 -1.70 -15.68
N VAL A 423 13.89 -1.82 -16.73
CA VAL A 423 13.41 -3.09 -17.28
C VAL A 423 14.09 -3.30 -18.63
N GLY A 424 14.69 -4.48 -18.85
CA GLY A 424 15.47 -4.78 -20.04
C GLY A 424 16.60 -3.77 -20.26
N LYS A 425 16.66 -3.18 -21.46
CA LYS A 425 17.63 -2.11 -21.78
C LYS A 425 17.33 -0.77 -21.11
N GLY A 426 16.19 -0.62 -20.43
CA GLY A 426 15.92 0.55 -19.60
C GLY A 426 16.08 1.88 -20.32
N PHE A 427 16.82 2.82 -19.72
CA PHE A 427 17.06 4.13 -20.29
C PHE A 427 17.89 4.08 -21.58
N ALA A 428 18.61 3.00 -21.86
CA ALA A 428 19.36 2.87 -23.12
C ALA A 428 18.42 2.82 -24.33
N LEU A 429 17.17 2.38 -24.17
CA LEU A 429 16.15 2.37 -25.22
C LEU A 429 15.88 3.77 -25.79
N THR A 430 16.02 4.82 -24.97
CA THR A 430 15.79 6.22 -25.39
C THR A 430 16.78 6.70 -26.45
N ARG A 431 17.89 5.98 -26.63
CA ARG A 431 18.95 6.29 -27.61
C ARG A 431 18.86 5.44 -28.87
N MET A 432 17.84 4.56 -28.96
CA MET A 432 17.65 3.60 -30.05
C MET A 432 16.51 4.04 -30.97
N ARG A 433 16.60 3.70 -32.26
CA ARG A 433 15.45 3.76 -33.17
C ARG A 433 14.57 2.52 -32.97
N GLY A 434 13.29 2.60 -33.33
CA GLY A 434 12.37 1.46 -33.26
C GLY A 434 12.89 0.19 -33.96
N SER A 435 13.55 0.34 -35.12
CA SER A 435 14.17 -0.78 -35.84
C SER A 435 15.33 -1.47 -35.11
N GLN A 436 15.91 -0.81 -34.09
CA GLN A 436 16.96 -1.37 -33.23
C GLN A 436 16.39 -1.86 -31.89
N SER A 437 15.35 -1.19 -31.40
CA SER A 437 14.73 -1.45 -30.09
C SER A 437 13.76 -2.62 -30.11
N ASN A 438 13.02 -2.81 -31.21
CA ASN A 438 11.98 -3.83 -31.29
C ASN A 438 12.60 -5.23 -31.27
N ASP A 439 12.09 -6.10 -30.41
CA ASP A 439 12.48 -7.50 -30.37
C ASP A 439 11.78 -8.29 -31.47
N ASN A 440 12.53 -8.60 -32.53
CA ASN A 440 12.02 -9.37 -33.66
C ASN A 440 11.83 -10.84 -33.28
N MET A 441 11.05 -11.57 -34.08
CA MET A 441 10.78 -12.98 -33.89
C MET A 441 11.21 -13.80 -35.11
N ALA A 442 11.75 -14.99 -34.88
CA ALA A 442 12.08 -16.00 -35.89
C ALA A 442 11.96 -17.40 -35.27
N ASP A 443 11.65 -18.40 -36.08
CA ASP A 443 11.62 -19.82 -35.69
C ASP A 443 10.80 -20.13 -34.42
N GLY A 444 9.70 -19.39 -34.23
CA GLY A 444 8.78 -19.58 -33.10
C GLY A 444 9.16 -18.87 -31.80
N GLY A 445 10.22 -18.03 -31.79
CA GLY A 445 10.64 -17.27 -30.61
C GLY A 445 11.17 -15.87 -30.93
N PHE A 446 11.51 -15.13 -29.88
CA PHE A 446 12.16 -13.82 -29.99
C PHE A 446 13.66 -13.98 -30.22
N VAL A 447 14.24 -13.14 -31.08
CA VAL A 447 15.68 -13.18 -31.44
C VAL A 447 16.55 -12.23 -30.60
N SER A 448 15.92 -11.31 -29.86
CA SER A 448 16.57 -10.38 -28.93
C SER A 448 15.68 -10.10 -27.72
N ASN A 449 16.24 -9.56 -26.64
CA ASN A 449 15.53 -9.30 -25.38
C ASN A 449 15.68 -7.85 -24.89
N ASN A 450 15.57 -6.86 -25.79
CA ASN A 450 15.67 -5.44 -25.46
C ASN A 450 14.60 -5.01 -24.45
N ALA A 451 13.41 -5.60 -24.51
CA ALA A 451 12.28 -5.36 -23.61
C ALA A 451 12.46 -6.02 -22.23
N GLY A 452 13.47 -6.89 -22.04
CA GLY A 452 13.71 -7.55 -20.76
C GLY A 452 12.59 -8.49 -20.35
N GLY A 453 12.10 -9.30 -21.30
CA GLY A 453 11.15 -10.38 -21.07
C GLY A 453 9.69 -9.95 -20.89
N ILE A 454 9.38 -8.65 -21.00
CA ILE A 454 8.03 -8.11 -20.76
C ILE A 454 7.64 -7.17 -21.89
N ILE A 455 6.53 -7.46 -22.59
CA ILE A 455 5.96 -6.59 -23.63
C ILE A 455 4.48 -6.35 -23.31
N GLY A 456 4.05 -5.09 -23.37
CA GLY A 456 2.67 -4.73 -23.04
C GLY A 456 2.29 -4.95 -21.57
N GLY A 457 3.26 -5.24 -20.71
CA GLY A 457 3.04 -5.62 -19.31
C GLY A 457 2.87 -7.12 -19.07
N ILE A 458 3.12 -7.95 -20.07
CA ILE A 458 2.94 -9.41 -20.02
C ILE A 458 4.28 -10.09 -20.38
N SER A 459 4.61 -11.19 -19.71
CA SER A 459 5.84 -11.96 -19.98
C SER A 459 5.85 -12.55 -21.39
N THR A 460 7.01 -12.50 -22.04
CA THR A 460 7.23 -13.04 -23.40
C THR A 460 7.72 -14.47 -23.41
N GLY A 461 8.10 -15.02 -22.26
CA GLY A 461 8.81 -16.30 -22.12
C GLY A 461 10.33 -16.18 -22.16
N GLN A 462 10.87 -15.00 -22.52
CA GLN A 462 12.29 -14.70 -22.39
C GLN A 462 12.64 -14.36 -20.92
N PRO A 463 13.94 -14.38 -20.56
CA PRO A 463 14.40 -13.88 -19.26
C PRO A 463 13.82 -12.49 -18.95
N VAL A 464 13.20 -12.35 -17.77
CA VAL A 464 12.86 -11.02 -17.26
C VAL A 464 14.11 -10.42 -16.63
N GLU A 465 14.46 -9.21 -17.04
CA GLU A 465 15.71 -8.55 -16.64
C GLU A 465 15.42 -7.18 -16.03
N LEU A 466 15.87 -6.96 -14.79
CA LEU A 466 15.80 -5.66 -14.12
C LEU A 466 17.19 -5.19 -13.69
N ARG A 467 17.42 -3.88 -13.72
CA ARG A 467 18.55 -3.22 -13.03
C ARG A 467 18.00 -2.30 -11.95
N ILE A 468 18.49 -2.46 -10.73
CA ILE A 468 17.98 -1.77 -9.55
C ILE A 468 19.09 -0.89 -8.97
N ALA A 469 18.86 0.43 -8.97
CA ALA A 469 19.78 1.41 -8.42
C ALA A 469 19.56 1.59 -6.91
N VAL A 470 20.61 1.36 -6.14
CA VAL A 470 20.63 1.45 -4.68
C VAL A 470 21.53 2.60 -4.26
N LYS A 471 20.98 3.56 -3.51
CA LYS A 471 21.77 4.70 -3.00
C LYS A 471 22.78 4.26 -1.92
N PRO A 472 23.82 5.07 -1.65
CA PRO A 472 24.69 4.87 -0.49
C PRO A 472 23.92 4.79 0.84
N THR A 473 24.49 4.07 1.81
CA THR A 473 23.92 3.94 3.15
C THR A 473 23.86 5.31 3.83
N SER A 474 22.71 5.68 4.40
CA SER A 474 22.53 7.06 4.88
C SER A 474 23.16 7.35 6.24
N SER A 475 23.53 6.33 7.01
CA SER A 475 24.27 6.52 8.25
C SER A 475 25.76 6.38 7.99
N ILE A 476 26.47 7.50 8.13
CA ILE A 476 27.91 7.63 7.98
C ILE A 476 28.49 8.30 9.23
N ALA A 477 29.77 8.08 9.51
CA ALA A 477 30.42 8.67 10.68
C ALA A 477 30.92 10.10 10.40
N SER A 478 31.04 10.49 9.13
CA SER A 478 31.34 11.85 8.71
C SER A 478 30.27 12.85 9.20
N PRO A 479 30.66 14.06 9.67
CA PRO A 479 29.72 15.06 10.15
C PRO A 479 28.74 15.52 9.07
N GLN A 480 27.47 15.66 9.44
CA GLN A 480 26.42 16.16 8.55
C GLN A 480 25.61 17.27 9.23
N THR A 481 24.87 18.05 8.45
CA THR A 481 23.94 19.07 8.94
C THR A 481 22.51 18.53 8.93
N THR A 482 21.75 18.79 10.00
CA THR A 482 20.33 18.47 10.08
C THR A 482 19.55 19.51 10.88
N ILE A 483 18.28 19.22 11.19
CA ILE A 483 17.42 19.98 12.09
C ILE A 483 16.92 19.11 13.25
N ASP A 484 16.63 19.75 14.38
CA ASP A 484 15.95 19.15 15.54
C ASP A 484 14.41 19.21 15.43
N LEU A 485 13.70 18.76 16.47
CA LEU A 485 12.24 18.78 16.53
C LEU A 485 11.65 20.20 16.48
N GLU A 486 12.39 21.21 16.95
CA GLU A 486 12.03 22.63 16.91
C GLU A 486 12.36 23.29 15.55
N GLY A 487 13.02 22.55 14.64
CA GLY A 487 13.42 23.04 13.32
C GLY A 487 14.70 23.86 13.31
N ARG A 488 15.50 23.82 14.39
CA ARG A 488 16.78 24.51 14.48
C ARG A 488 17.88 23.68 13.82
N THR A 489 18.71 24.33 13.03
CA THR A 489 19.87 23.69 12.38
C THR A 489 20.90 23.25 13.41
N THR A 490 21.36 22.00 13.31
CA THR A 490 22.33 21.39 14.24
C THR A 490 23.19 20.35 13.51
N PRO A 491 24.47 20.16 13.88
CA PRO A 491 25.28 19.07 13.36
C PRO A 491 24.80 17.71 13.90
N ILE A 492 25.02 16.66 13.13
CA ILE A 492 24.81 15.27 13.55
C ILE A 492 25.98 14.41 13.10
N GLU A 493 26.47 13.62 14.04
CA GLU A 493 27.45 12.55 13.81
C GLU A 493 26.84 11.25 14.32
N THR A 494 26.68 10.26 13.43
CA THR A 494 26.17 8.95 13.83
C THR A 494 27.32 8.02 14.16
N HIS A 495 27.60 7.84 15.45
CA HIS A 495 28.59 6.89 15.94
C HIS A 495 27.96 5.49 16.04
N GLY A 496 28.44 4.55 15.24
CA GLY A 496 27.88 3.20 15.24
C GLY A 496 28.39 2.31 14.11
N ARG A 497 28.06 1.03 14.20
CA ARG A 497 28.36 -0.01 13.19
C ARG A 497 27.34 0.09 12.06
N HIS A 498 27.61 0.90 11.05
CA HIS A 498 26.78 1.04 9.84
C HIS A 498 27.38 0.26 8.67
N ASP A 499 26.53 -0.14 7.73
CA ASP A 499 27.00 -0.80 6.51
C ASP A 499 27.68 0.22 5.60
N PRO A 500 28.97 0.07 5.23
CA PRO A 500 29.60 0.93 4.24
C PRO A 500 29.01 0.70 2.83
N CYS A 501 28.34 -0.44 2.62
CA CYS A 501 27.54 -0.72 1.43
C CYS A 501 26.40 -1.70 1.74
N ILE A 502 25.16 -1.30 1.48
CA ILE A 502 23.96 -2.13 1.70
C ILE A 502 23.61 -3.05 0.52
N VAL A 503 24.25 -2.87 -0.64
CA VAL A 503 23.94 -3.61 -1.87
C VAL A 503 23.94 -5.13 -1.67
N PRO A 504 24.95 -5.76 -1.02
CA PRO A 504 24.98 -7.21 -0.86
C PRO A 504 23.81 -7.75 -0.04
N ARG A 505 23.34 -6.96 0.95
CA ARG A 505 22.24 -7.35 1.85
C ARG A 505 20.87 -7.22 1.21
N ILE A 506 20.73 -6.33 0.23
CA ILE A 506 19.47 -6.09 -0.49
C ILE A 506 19.18 -7.21 -1.49
N ILE A 507 20.21 -7.89 -2.02
CA ILE A 507 20.07 -8.94 -3.05
C ILE A 507 19.05 -10.03 -2.66
N PRO A 508 19.15 -10.71 -1.49
CA PRO A 508 18.15 -11.71 -1.10
C PRO A 508 16.74 -11.13 -0.93
N VAL A 509 16.62 -9.85 -0.57
CA VAL A 509 15.33 -9.17 -0.44
C VAL A 509 14.70 -8.92 -1.81
N LEU A 510 15.49 -8.52 -2.81
CA LEU A 510 15.00 -8.33 -4.19
C LEU A 510 14.54 -9.67 -4.78
N GLU A 511 15.31 -10.74 -4.57
CA GLU A 511 14.92 -12.10 -5.00
C GLU A 511 13.60 -12.53 -4.34
N ALA A 512 13.45 -12.31 -3.03
CA ALA A 512 12.25 -12.63 -2.28
C ALA A 512 11.02 -11.84 -2.78
N MET A 513 11.18 -10.54 -3.02
CA MET A 513 10.09 -9.69 -3.53
C MET A 513 9.69 -10.07 -4.95
N ALA A 514 10.66 -10.45 -5.80
CA ALA A 514 10.38 -10.95 -7.14
C ALA A 514 9.63 -12.28 -7.08
N ALA A 515 10.05 -13.19 -6.19
CA ALA A 515 9.39 -14.48 -6.01
C ALA A 515 7.92 -14.32 -5.59
N LEU A 516 7.65 -13.38 -4.67
CA LEU A 516 6.28 -13.07 -4.25
C LEU A 516 5.43 -12.56 -5.42
N VAL A 517 5.94 -11.62 -6.22
CA VAL A 517 5.22 -11.12 -7.41
C VAL A 517 4.93 -12.22 -8.40
N ILE A 518 5.94 -13.04 -8.75
CA ILE A 518 5.79 -14.08 -9.76
C ILE A 518 4.81 -15.16 -9.30
N LEU A 519 4.91 -15.61 -8.06
CA LEU A 519 3.99 -16.61 -7.53
C LEU A 519 2.56 -16.08 -7.49
N ASP A 520 2.36 -14.83 -7.06
CA ASP A 520 1.03 -14.19 -7.04
C ASP A 520 0.42 -14.11 -8.45
N CYS A 521 1.20 -13.64 -9.43
CA CYS A 521 0.76 -13.60 -10.82
C CYS A 521 0.43 -15.00 -11.37
N LEU A 522 1.20 -16.04 -11.03
CA LEU A 522 0.92 -17.41 -11.48
C LEU A 522 -0.37 -17.93 -10.89
N GLU A 523 -0.60 -17.63 -9.61
CA GLU A 523 -1.82 -18.01 -8.93
C GLU A 523 -3.04 -17.28 -9.52
N ILE A 524 -2.94 -15.99 -9.84
CA ILE A 524 -3.98 -15.26 -10.59
C ILE A 524 -4.24 -15.92 -11.94
N GLN A 525 -3.18 -16.16 -12.72
CA GLN A 525 -3.28 -16.73 -14.05
C GLN A 525 -3.94 -18.13 -14.05
N SER A 526 -3.59 -18.97 -13.08
CA SER A 526 -4.19 -20.31 -12.91
C SER A 526 -5.70 -20.27 -12.65
N ARG A 527 -6.24 -19.16 -12.12
CA ARG A 527 -7.69 -18.98 -11.91
C ARG A 527 -8.40 -18.50 -13.17
N ILE A 528 -7.71 -17.75 -14.03
CA ILE A 528 -8.26 -17.27 -15.30
C ILE A 528 -8.28 -18.40 -16.33
N ARG A 529 -7.20 -19.19 -16.39
CA ARG A 529 -7.06 -20.35 -17.30
C ARG A 529 -6.55 -21.57 -16.52
N PRO A 530 -7.44 -22.35 -15.89
CA PRO A 530 -7.06 -23.52 -15.07
C PRO A 530 -6.35 -24.64 -15.86
N ASP A 531 -6.62 -24.71 -17.17
CA ASP A 531 -6.12 -25.76 -18.05
C ASP A 531 -4.86 -25.35 -18.86
N ALA A 532 -4.29 -24.16 -18.60
CA ALA A 532 -3.21 -23.56 -19.39
C ALA A 532 -1.83 -23.61 -18.73
#